data_AF-A0A3M1QT09-F1
#
_entry.id   AF-A0A3M1QT09-F1
#
_cell.length_a   1.000
_cell.length_b   1.000
_cell.length_c   1.000
_cell.angle_alpha   90.00
_cell.angle_beta   90.00
_cell.angle_gamma   90.00
#
_symmetry.space_group_name_H-M   'P 1'
#
loop_
_entity.id
_entity.type
_entity.pdbx_description
1 polymer ?
#
loop_
_entity_poly.entity_id
_entity_poly.type
_entity_poly.pdbx_seq_one_letter_code
_entity_poly.pdbx_strand_id
1 'polypeptide(L)' 'RHFGDQLLRFLPAVARCDWSAPLAALELPAEVRRAVICHRGELAPAYRYLEAPLEKYGRSS' A
#
# COMPACT_ATOMS: atom_id res chain seq x y z
N ARG A 1 -12.85 10.81 -19.64
CA ARG A 1 -12.19 10.75 -18.31
C ARG A 1 -11.37 9.49 -18.26
N HIS A 2 -10.09 9.57 -17.92
CA HIS A 2 -9.21 8.39 -17.84
C HIS A 2 -9.10 7.92 -16.38
N PHE A 3 -8.73 6.65 -16.19
CA PHE A 3 -8.52 6.07 -14.86
C PHE A 3 -7.45 6.84 -14.07
N GLY A 4 -6.34 7.21 -14.71
CA GLY A 4 -5.25 7.99 -14.09
C GLY A 4 -5.72 9.33 -13.52
N ASP A 5 -6.62 10.03 -14.22
CA ASP A 5 -7.17 11.32 -13.77
C ASP A 5 -7.93 11.17 -12.44
N GLN A 6 -8.53 10.00 -12.18
CA GLN A 6 -9.23 9.76 -10.92
C GLN A 6 -8.26 9.56 -9.75
N LEU A 7 -7.04 9.09 -10.00
CA LEU A 7 -6.04 8.88 -8.95
C LEU A 7 -5.44 10.19 -8.43
N LEU A 8 -5.43 11.24 -9.26
CA LEU A 8 -4.89 12.55 -8.90
C LEU A 8 -5.55 13.13 -7.64
N ARG A 9 -6.83 12.81 -7.38
CA ARG A 9 -7.55 13.26 -6.18
C ARG A 9 -6.99 12.71 -4.86
N PHE A 10 -6.25 11.60 -4.92
CA PHE A 10 -5.65 10.96 -3.74
C PHE A 10 -4.23 11.44 -3.45
N LEU A 11 -3.56 12.03 -4.43
CA LEU A 11 -2.16 12.47 -4.31
C LEU A 11 -1.92 13.39 -3.10
N PRO A 12 -2.77 14.40 -2.81
CA PRO A 12 -2.50 15.28 -1.67
C PRO A 12 -2.50 14.55 -0.32
N ALA A 13 -3.37 13.55 -0.15
CA ALA A 13 -3.44 12.76 1.07
C ALA A 13 -2.22 11.83 1.19
N VAL A 14 -1.85 11.15 0.09
CA VAL A 14 -0.67 10.29 0.03
C VAL A 14 0.62 11.05 0.31
N ALA A 15 0.76 12.25 -0.27
CA ALA A 15 1.96 13.07 -0.14
C ALA A 15 2.14 13.67 1.27
N ARG A 16 1.04 13.94 1.98
CA ARG A 16 1.07 14.53 3.34
C ARG A 16 1.07 13.49 4.45
N CYS A 17 0.79 12.23 4.13
CA CYS A 17 0.70 11.17 5.12
C CYS A 17 2.06 10.90 5.78
N ASP A 18 2.07 10.73 7.10
CA ASP A 18 3.24 10.27 7.82
C ASP A 18 3.42 8.76 7.66
N TRP A 19 4.21 8.36 6.67
CA TRP A 19 4.52 6.95 6.38
C TRP A 19 5.43 6.29 7.43
N SER A 20 5.91 7.02 8.43
CA SER A 20 6.61 6.41 9.56
C SER A 20 5.64 5.74 10.54
N ALA A 21 4.38 6.17 10.61
CA ALA A 21 3.39 5.60 11.51
C ALA A 21 2.95 4.17 11.10
N PRO A 22 2.36 3.39 12.03
CA PRO A 22 1.76 2.09 11.68
C PRO A 22 0.68 2.21 10.61
N LEU A 23 0.52 1.19 9.74
CA LEU A 23 -0.45 1.20 8.64
C LEU A 23 -1.88 1.54 9.08
N ALA A 24 -2.30 1.06 10.25
CA ALA A 24 -3.63 1.34 10.81
C ALA A 24 -3.82 2.80 11.25
N ALA A 25 -2.74 3.52 11.53
CA ALA A 25 -2.73 4.91 11.97
C ALA A 25 -2.49 5.90 10.82
N LEU A 26 -2.25 5.44 9.59
CA LEU A 26 -2.08 6.31 8.44
C LEU A 26 -3.39 7.07 8.15
N GLU A 27 -3.29 8.39 8.13
CA GLU A 27 -4.38 9.31 7.75
C GLU A 27 -4.58 9.32 6.23
N LEU A 28 -5.04 8.20 5.70
CA LEU A 28 -5.32 8.00 4.28
C LEU A 28 -6.83 7.75 4.06
N PRO A 29 -7.37 8.14 2.90
CA PRO A 29 -8.67 7.66 2.47
C PRO A 29 -8.73 6.13 2.53
N ALA A 30 -9.83 5.57 3.04
CA ALA A 30 -9.94 4.13 3.29
C ALA A 30 -9.72 3.28 2.02
N GLU A 31 -10.06 3.83 0.85
CA GLU A 31 -9.79 3.21 -0.45
C GLU A 31 -8.29 3.14 -0.79
N VAL A 32 -7.51 4.17 -0.46
CA VAL A 32 -6.06 4.17 -0.62
C VAL A 32 -5.41 3.27 0.42
N ARG A 33 -5.81 3.35 1.69
CA ARG A 33 -5.24 2.53 2.77
C ARG A 33 -5.38 1.03 2.51
N ARG A 34 -6.53 0.60 1.98
CA ARG A 34 -6.78 -0.81 1.62
C ARG A 34 -5.98 -1.26 0.39
N ALA A 35 -5.56 -0.32 -0.46
CA ALA A 35 -4.74 -0.59 -1.63
C ALA A 35 -3.22 -0.65 -1.31
N VAL A 36 -2.80 -0.37 -0.07
CA VAL A 36 -1.41 -0.51 0.35
C VAL A 36 -1.05 -2.00 0.40
N ILE A 37 -0.10 -2.41 -0.44
CA ILE A 37 0.35 -3.81 -0.55
C ILE A 37 1.43 -4.10 0.48
N CYS A 38 2.44 -3.22 0.59
CA CYS A 38 3.52 -3.31 1.55
C CYS A 38 3.68 -2.00 2.31
N HIS A 39 4.04 -2.07 3.59
CA HIS A 39 4.36 -0.92 4.43
C HIS A 39 5.57 -1.25 5.30
N ARG A 40 6.60 -0.40 5.24
CA ARG A 40 7.83 -0.54 6.06
C ARG A 40 8.50 -1.93 5.97
N GLY A 41 8.56 -2.48 4.77
CA GLY A 41 9.21 -3.77 4.50
C GLY A 41 8.31 -5.00 4.70
N GLU A 42 7.12 -4.82 5.27
CA GLU A 42 6.20 -5.91 5.57
C GLU A 42 4.96 -5.86 4.67
N LEU A 43 4.40 -7.02 4.33
CA LEU A 43 3.12 -7.08 3.65
C LEU A 43 2.01 -6.55 4.56
N ALA A 44 1.13 -5.73 3.98
CA ALA A 44 -0.09 -5.32 4.65
C ALA A 44 -0.95 -6.56 4.97
N PRO A 45 -1.75 -6.55 6.05
CA PRO A 45 -2.48 -7.74 6.51
C PRO A 45 -3.34 -8.42 5.43
N ALA A 46 -3.98 -7.63 4.56
CA ALA A 46 -4.81 -8.14 3.47
C ALA A 46 -4.04 -8.89 2.39
N TYR A 47 -2.71 -8.70 2.32
CA TYR A 47 -1.84 -9.25 1.29
C TYR A 47 -0.88 -10.32 1.81
N ARG A 48 -1.00 -10.75 3.08
CA ARG A 48 -0.15 -11.83 3.64
C ARG A 48 -0.25 -13.15 2.87
N TYR A 49 -1.34 -13.39 2.14
CA TYR A 49 -1.46 -14.55 1.25
C TYR A 49 -0.40 -14.56 0.14
N LEU A 50 0.25 -13.43 -0.14
CA LEU A 50 1.35 -13.30 -1.09
C LEU A 50 2.68 -13.82 -0.53
N GLU A 51 2.83 -14.03 0.78
CA GLU A 51 4.07 -14.54 1.38
C GLU A 51 4.49 -15.87 0.75
N ALA A 52 3.56 -16.82 0.60
CA ALA A 52 3.84 -18.12 0.00
C ALA A 52 4.35 -18.06 -1.46
N PRO A 53 3.68 -17.36 -2.41
CA PRO A 53 4.21 -17.21 -3.75
C PRO A 53 5.48 -16.34 -3.80
N LEU A 54 5.64 -15.34 -2.94
CA LEU A 54 6.85 -14.51 -2.89
C LEU A 54 8.07 -15.29 -2.37
N GLU A 55 7.88 -16.20 -1.41
CA GLU A 55 8.95 -17.11 -0.99
C GLU A 55 9.35 -18.04 -2.13
N LYS A 56 8.36 -18.56 -2.86
CA LYS A 56 8.57 -19.50 -3.97
C LYS A 56 9.24 -18.88 -5.19
N TYR A 57 8.92 -17.62 -5.51
CA TYR A 57 9.33 -16.98 -6.77
C TYR A 57 10.13 -15.68 -6.61
N GLY A 58 10.12 -15.06 -5.44
CA GLY A 58 10.78 -13.78 -5.15
C GLY A 58 12.24 -13.91 -4.71
N ARG A 59 12.73 -15.14 -4.48
CA ARG A 59 14.11 -15.41 -4.08
C ARG A 59 15.02 -15.35 -5.32
N SER A 60 15.42 -14.14 -5.71
CA SER A 60 16.67 -13.95 -6.44
C SER A 60 17.79 -13.93 -5.39
N SER A 61 18.78 -14.81 -5.60
CA SER A 61 19.97 -15.07 -4.77
C SER A 61 20.57 -13.89 -4.01
#